data_AF-A0A533S4M8-F1
#
_entry.id   AF-A0A533S4M8-F1
#
_cell.length_a   1.000
_cell.length_b   1.000
_cell.length_c   1.000
_cell.angle_alpha   90.00
_cell.angle_beta   90.00
_cell.angle_gamma   90.00
#
_symmetry.space_group_name_H-M   'P 1'
#
loop_
_entity.id
_entity.type
_entity.pdbx_description
1 polymer ?
#
loop_
_entity_poly.entity_id
_entity_poly.type
_entity_poly.pdbx_seq_one_letter_code
_entity_poly.pdbx_strand_id
1 'polypeptide(L)'
;MPLTISLEGKRASATLFASNLIYRRLRDIVFLTAYGPTQEVRAFGQLLTEEGTSLKVPEIITLRSVRCEGMYRIIPNLDNGYSAIYLLPSTKDYLLGDSKEECFEIFSRILDQTEFVHRDWYEALFELAEELAPTVGTKKCYRLAQGIEHEVSKRVADGNFKFPASTADLTIEVQNAQGNQLLPDVNA
;
A
#
# COMPACT_ATOMS: atom_id res chain seq x y z
N MET A 1 -7.26 -22.22 -4.93
CA MET A 1 -6.29 -22.96 -5.76
C MET A 1 -5.52 -21.96 -6.60
N PRO A 2 -4.21 -22.15 -6.83
CA PRO A 2 -3.42 -21.29 -7.71
C PRO A 2 -3.94 -21.39 -9.14
N LEU A 3 -3.96 -20.27 -9.85
CA LEU A 3 -4.48 -20.16 -11.20
C LEU A 3 -3.31 -20.10 -12.19
N THR A 4 -3.43 -20.78 -13.32
CA THR A 4 -2.40 -20.69 -14.36
C THR A 4 -2.45 -19.32 -15.03
N ILE A 5 -1.31 -18.65 -15.18
CA ILE A 5 -1.18 -17.39 -15.92
C ILE A 5 -0.07 -17.54 -16.97
N SER A 6 -0.19 -16.80 -18.07
CA SER A 6 0.79 -16.85 -19.15
C SER A 6 1.21 -15.45 -19.57
N LEU A 7 2.51 -15.24 -19.75
CA LEU A 7 3.02 -14.08 -20.49
C LEU A 7 3.30 -14.50 -21.92
N GLU A 8 2.80 -13.69 -22.86
CA GLU A 8 2.98 -13.89 -24.30
C GLU A 8 3.77 -12.69 -24.84
N GLY A 9 5.00 -12.95 -25.29
CA GLY A 9 5.85 -11.99 -26.01
C GLY A 9 5.86 -12.25 -27.51
N LYS A 10 6.74 -11.55 -28.24
CA LYS A 10 6.78 -11.65 -29.72
C LYS A 10 7.26 -13.00 -30.24
N ARG A 11 8.17 -13.65 -29.50
CA ARG A 11 8.87 -14.88 -29.92
C ARG A 11 8.78 -16.03 -28.92
N ALA A 12 8.27 -15.77 -27.72
CA ALA A 12 8.24 -16.71 -26.63
C ALA A 12 7.00 -16.48 -25.76
N SER A 13 6.59 -17.54 -25.06
CA SER A 13 5.57 -17.49 -24.02
C SER A 13 6.05 -18.28 -22.83
N ALA A 14 5.65 -17.89 -21.63
CA ALA A 14 5.93 -18.62 -20.40
C ALA A 14 4.67 -18.71 -19.56
N THR A 15 4.48 -19.87 -18.91
CA THR A 15 3.26 -20.18 -18.16
C THR A 15 3.60 -20.64 -16.75
N LEU A 16 2.97 -20.01 -15.76
CA LEU A 16 3.21 -20.27 -14.34
C LEU A 16 1.91 -20.48 -13.58
N PHE A 17 2.01 -21.02 -12.36
CA PHE A 17 0.92 -21.07 -11.39
C PHE A 17 1.00 -19.84 -10.49
N ALA A 18 0.05 -18.92 -10.63
CA ALA A 18 -0.08 -17.74 -9.79
C ALA A 18 -0.86 -18.05 -8.52
N SER A 19 -0.25 -17.70 -7.39
CA SER A 19 -0.92 -17.69 -6.09
C SER A 19 -1.61 -16.34 -5.86
N ASN A 20 -0.96 -15.23 -6.24
CA ASN A 20 -1.56 -13.90 -6.17
C ASN A 20 -1.18 -13.05 -7.38
N LEU A 21 -2.13 -12.25 -7.88
CA LEU A 21 -1.92 -11.27 -8.93
C LEU A 21 -2.80 -10.03 -8.67
N ILE A 22 -2.17 -8.87 -8.61
CA ILE A 22 -2.83 -7.57 -8.48
C ILE A 22 -2.25 -6.63 -9.53
N TYR A 23 -3.13 -6.00 -10.31
CA TYR A 23 -2.76 -5.01 -11.31
C TYR A 23 -3.56 -3.73 -11.14
N ARG A 24 -3.05 -2.66 -11.75
CA ARG A 24 -3.66 -1.34 -11.79
C ARG A 24 -3.79 -0.88 -13.25
N ARG A 25 -4.82 -0.07 -13.54
CA ARG A 25 -5.02 0.59 -14.86
C ARG A 25 -4.94 -0.37 -16.06
N LEU A 26 -5.36 -1.62 -15.86
CA LEU A 26 -5.41 -2.68 -16.88
C LEU A 26 -4.05 -3.02 -17.53
N ARG A 27 -2.91 -2.67 -16.91
CA ARG A 27 -1.58 -3.00 -17.46
C ARG A 27 -0.44 -3.06 -16.44
N ASP A 28 -0.56 -2.34 -15.32
CA ASP A 28 0.54 -2.15 -14.38
C ASP A 28 0.47 -3.23 -13.29
N ILE A 29 1.35 -4.23 -13.32
CA ILE A 29 1.42 -5.31 -12.33
C ILE A 29 2.05 -4.74 -11.05
N VAL A 30 1.25 -4.68 -9.99
CA VAL A 30 1.63 -4.12 -8.68
C VAL A 30 2.19 -5.20 -7.77
N PHE A 31 1.57 -6.39 -7.78
CA PHE A 31 1.98 -7.52 -6.97
C PHE A 31 1.76 -8.83 -7.71
N LEU A 32 2.73 -9.72 -7.64
CA LEU A 32 2.65 -11.06 -8.20
C LEU A 32 3.38 -12.02 -7.28
N THR A 33 2.77 -13.17 -6.99
CA THR A 33 3.47 -14.35 -6.49
C THR A 33 3.07 -15.55 -7.32
N ALA A 34 4.04 -16.20 -7.93
CA ALA A 34 3.83 -17.35 -8.80
C ALA A 34 4.98 -18.34 -8.68
N TYR A 35 4.74 -19.57 -9.10
CA TYR A 35 5.74 -20.63 -9.13
C TYR A 35 5.52 -21.56 -10.31
N GLY A 36 6.55 -22.30 -10.67
CA GLY A 36 6.51 -23.22 -11.80
C GLY A 36 7.86 -23.88 -12.06
N PRO A 37 7.98 -24.64 -13.15
CA PRO A 37 9.25 -25.20 -13.58
C PRO A 37 10.32 -24.11 -13.72
N THR A 38 11.56 -24.38 -13.30
CA THR A 38 12.63 -23.36 -13.27
C THR A 38 12.84 -22.64 -14.61
N GLN A 39 12.71 -23.35 -15.73
CA GLN A 39 12.85 -22.75 -17.06
C GLN A 39 11.69 -21.80 -17.39
N GLU A 40 10.46 -22.19 -17.08
CA GLU A 40 9.27 -21.33 -17.22
C GLU A 40 9.40 -20.07 -16.37
N VAL A 41 9.85 -20.20 -15.12
CA VAL A 41 10.01 -19.04 -14.21
C VAL A 41 11.05 -18.05 -14.73
N ARG A 42 12.16 -18.54 -15.27
CA ARG A 42 13.19 -17.69 -15.87
C ARG A 42 12.68 -17.00 -17.13
N ALA A 43 12.01 -17.74 -18.03
CA ALA A 43 11.43 -17.18 -19.24
C ALA A 43 10.34 -16.14 -18.90
N PHE A 44 9.50 -16.42 -17.90
CA PHE A 44 8.48 -15.49 -17.41
C PHE A 44 9.12 -14.20 -16.86
N GLY A 45 10.18 -14.33 -16.06
CA GLY A 45 10.93 -13.17 -15.56
C GLY A 45 11.53 -12.30 -16.68
N GLN A 46 12.00 -12.91 -17.77
CA GLN A 46 12.47 -12.18 -18.95
C GLN A 46 11.33 -11.48 -19.69
N LEU A 47 10.18 -12.15 -19.85
CA LEU A 47 9.01 -11.55 -20.49
C LEU A 47 8.40 -10.40 -19.68
N LEU A 48 8.53 -10.40 -18.36
CA LEU A 48 8.10 -9.29 -17.51
C LEU A 48 8.85 -7.98 -17.78
N THR A 49 10.06 -8.05 -18.35
CA THR A 49 10.88 -6.87 -18.70
C THR A 49 10.84 -6.54 -20.20
N GLU A 50 10.30 -7.44 -21.03
CA GLU A 50 10.14 -7.21 -22.46
C GLU A 50 8.95 -6.30 -22.73
N GLU A 51 9.15 -5.28 -23.58
CA GLU A 51 8.06 -4.39 -23.97
C GLU A 51 7.05 -5.07 -24.90
N GLY A 52 5.77 -4.78 -24.66
CA GLY A 52 4.67 -5.26 -25.50
C GLY A 52 4.21 -6.68 -25.17
N THR A 53 4.67 -7.25 -24.07
CA THR A 53 4.15 -8.53 -23.56
C THR A 53 2.71 -8.40 -23.10
N SER A 54 1.96 -9.49 -23.26
CA SER A 54 0.57 -9.57 -22.80
C SER A 54 0.45 -10.61 -21.70
N LEU A 55 -0.25 -10.27 -20.61
CA LEU A 55 -0.56 -11.18 -19.53
C LEU A 55 -1.94 -11.77 -19.74
N LYS A 56 -2.00 -13.09 -19.84
CA LYS A 56 -3.23 -13.86 -19.98
C LYS A 56 -3.55 -14.56 -18.67
N VAL A 57 -4.73 -14.27 -18.16
CA VAL A 57 -5.36 -14.96 -17.04
C VAL A 57 -6.56 -15.70 -17.63
N PRO A 58 -6.48 -17.04 -17.80
CA PRO A 58 -7.53 -17.84 -18.44
C PRO A 58 -8.91 -17.52 -17.87
N GLU A 59 -9.88 -17.34 -18.78
CA GLU A 59 -11.30 -17.09 -18.46
C GLU A 59 -11.60 -15.80 -17.67
N ILE A 60 -10.57 -15.03 -17.31
CA ILE A 60 -10.71 -13.80 -16.52
C ILE A 60 -10.38 -12.58 -17.37
N ILE A 61 -9.14 -12.46 -17.85
CA ILE A 61 -8.70 -11.26 -18.55
C ILE A 61 -7.44 -11.49 -19.40
N THR A 62 -7.27 -10.67 -20.43
CA THR A 62 -5.99 -10.49 -21.12
C THR A 62 -5.57 -9.04 -21.05
N LEU A 63 -4.49 -8.76 -20.34
CA LEU A 63 -3.88 -7.44 -20.22
C LEU A 63 -2.83 -7.29 -21.32
N ARG A 64 -2.85 -6.18 -22.05
CA ARG A 64 -1.90 -5.90 -23.14
C ARG A 64 -0.83 -4.93 -22.68
N SER A 65 0.39 -5.13 -23.19
CA SER A 65 1.54 -4.26 -22.92
C SER A 65 1.77 -4.06 -21.42
N VAL A 66 1.81 -5.17 -20.69
CA VAL A 66 1.96 -5.15 -19.24
C VAL A 66 3.30 -4.58 -18.83
N ARG A 67 3.33 -3.95 -17.65
CA ARG A 67 4.52 -3.36 -17.05
C ARG A 67 4.59 -3.72 -15.58
N CYS A 68 5.79 -3.85 -15.05
CA CYS A 68 6.01 -4.08 -13.64
C CYS A 68 6.15 -2.73 -12.92
N GLU A 69 5.34 -2.47 -11.87
CA GLU A 69 5.55 -1.30 -11.00
C GLU A 69 6.72 -1.50 -10.02
N GLY A 70 7.36 -2.67 -10.01
CA GLY A 70 8.50 -2.92 -9.15
C GLY A 70 9.45 -3.99 -9.69
N MET A 71 10.44 -4.34 -8.86
CA MET A 71 11.41 -5.37 -9.21
C MET A 71 10.86 -6.74 -8.85
N TYR A 72 10.94 -7.67 -9.79
CA TYR A 72 10.71 -9.08 -9.48
C TYR A 72 11.99 -9.71 -8.92
N ARG A 73 11.81 -10.76 -8.14
CA ARG A 73 12.86 -11.64 -7.63
C ARG A 73 12.48 -13.08 -7.87
N ILE A 74 13.47 -13.90 -8.20
CA ILE A 74 13.30 -15.33 -8.39
C ILE A 74 13.90 -16.04 -7.18
N ILE A 75 13.15 -16.97 -6.61
CA ILE A 75 13.60 -17.92 -5.60
C ILE A 75 13.93 -19.21 -6.35
N PRO A 76 15.22 -19.52 -6.58
CA PRO A 76 15.62 -20.72 -7.30
C PRO A 76 15.54 -21.97 -6.41
N ASN A 77 15.64 -23.13 -7.04
CA ASN A 77 15.88 -24.43 -6.38
C ASN A 77 14.85 -24.79 -5.31
N LEU A 78 13.57 -24.58 -5.60
CA LEU A 78 12.52 -25.23 -4.84
C LEU A 78 12.50 -26.73 -5.18
N ASP A 79 11.81 -27.50 -4.36
CA ASP A 79 11.69 -28.94 -4.54
C ASP A 79 11.19 -29.32 -5.95
N ASN A 80 11.64 -30.47 -6.45
CA ASN A 80 11.24 -31.05 -7.74
C ASN A 80 11.57 -30.17 -8.97
N GLY A 81 12.60 -29.33 -8.90
CA GLY A 81 13.04 -28.51 -10.04
C GLY A 81 12.18 -27.26 -10.29
N TYR A 82 11.39 -26.87 -9.30
CA TYR A 82 10.58 -25.66 -9.34
C TYR A 82 11.39 -24.43 -8.91
N SER A 83 10.88 -23.27 -9.29
CA SER A 83 11.30 -21.97 -8.77
C SER A 83 10.04 -21.15 -8.49
N ALA A 84 10.19 -20.11 -7.67
CA ALA A 84 9.15 -19.10 -7.49
C ALA A 84 9.61 -17.75 -8.02
N ILE A 85 8.66 -16.92 -8.42
CA ILE A 85 8.86 -15.52 -8.74
C ILE A 85 7.89 -14.69 -7.91
N TYR A 86 8.41 -13.60 -7.35
CA TYR A 86 7.58 -12.61 -6.68
C TYR A 86 7.94 -11.21 -7.16
N LEU A 87 6.93 -10.37 -7.30
CA LEU A 87 7.05 -8.95 -7.61
C LEU A 87 6.43 -8.19 -6.46
N LEU A 88 7.22 -7.29 -5.88
CA LEU A 88 6.76 -6.36 -4.86
C LEU A 88 6.68 -4.95 -5.45
N PRO A 89 5.71 -4.12 -5.01
CA PRO A 89 5.64 -2.73 -5.42
C PRO A 89 6.94 -2.00 -5.04
N SER A 90 7.44 -1.13 -5.92
CA SER A 90 8.66 -0.35 -5.65
C SER A 90 8.41 0.93 -4.85
N THR A 91 7.18 1.42 -4.84
CA THR A 91 6.78 2.64 -4.14
C THR A 91 6.28 2.33 -2.74
N LYS A 92 6.43 3.30 -1.83
CA LYS A 92 5.85 3.25 -0.48
C LYS A 92 4.33 3.50 -0.48
N ASP A 93 3.75 3.68 -1.66
CA ASP A 93 2.35 4.05 -1.83
C ASP A 93 1.40 2.85 -1.68
N TYR A 94 1.94 1.63 -1.53
CA TYR A 94 1.13 0.42 -1.44
C TYR A 94 1.34 -0.31 -0.12
N LEU A 95 0.24 -0.75 0.46
CA LEU A 95 0.20 -1.68 1.59
C LEU A 95 -0.28 -3.03 1.09
N LEU A 96 0.37 -4.10 1.55
CA LEU A 96 0.05 -5.48 1.21
C LEU A 96 -0.09 -6.29 2.49
N GLY A 97 -1.18 -7.06 2.59
CA GLY A 97 -1.48 -7.93 3.74
C GLY A 97 -2.43 -9.05 3.36
N ASP A 98 -2.67 -9.98 4.29
CA ASP A 98 -3.68 -11.04 4.18
C ASP A 98 -5.09 -10.55 4.54
N SER A 99 -5.21 -9.46 5.29
CA SER A 99 -6.51 -8.86 5.64
C SER A 99 -6.49 -7.33 5.63
N LYS A 100 -7.67 -6.70 5.76
CA LYS A 100 -7.79 -5.24 5.92
C LYS A 100 -7.14 -4.79 7.22
N GLU A 101 -7.35 -5.55 8.29
CA GLU A 101 -6.83 -5.31 9.63
C GLU A 101 -5.30 -5.34 9.63
N GLU A 102 -4.68 -6.33 8.96
CA GLU A 102 -3.23 -6.39 8.84
C GLU A 102 -2.68 -5.18 8.05
N CYS A 103 -3.35 -4.79 6.96
CA CYS A 103 -2.95 -3.60 6.21
C CYS A 103 -3.06 -2.32 7.07
N PHE A 104 -4.09 -2.22 7.90
CA PHE A 104 -4.28 -1.12 8.84
C PHE A 104 -3.21 -1.11 9.94
N GLU A 105 -2.84 -2.27 10.49
CA GLU A 105 -1.75 -2.39 11.45
C GLU A 105 -0.41 -1.93 10.85
N ILE A 106 -0.09 -2.35 9.61
CA ILE A 106 1.11 -1.88 8.91
C ILE A 106 1.05 -0.36 8.70
N PHE A 107 -0.10 0.17 8.28
CA PHE A 107 -0.30 1.61 8.09
C PHE A 107 -0.06 2.40 9.38
N SER A 108 -0.71 1.99 10.47
CA SER A 108 -0.58 2.63 11.79
C SER A 108 0.86 2.65 12.28
N ARG A 109 1.59 1.54 12.11
CA ARG A 109 3.00 1.44 12.47
C ARG A 109 3.90 2.37 11.66
N ILE A 110 3.61 2.56 10.37
CA ILE A 110 4.33 3.53 9.54
C ILE A 110 4.07 4.95 10.07
N LEU A 111 2.81 5.29 10.40
CA LEU A 111 2.46 6.60 10.93
C LEU A 111 3.11 6.87 12.30
N ASP A 112 3.10 5.89 13.20
CA ASP A 112 3.76 5.99 14.51
C ASP A 112 5.26 6.30 14.36
N GLN A 113 5.94 5.69 13.38
CA GLN A 113 7.36 5.95 13.12
C GLN A 113 7.63 7.33 12.53
N THR A 114 6.64 7.92 11.85
CA THR A 114 6.77 9.26 11.27
C THR A 114 6.42 10.39 12.24
N GLU A 115 5.89 10.06 13.44
CA GLU A 115 5.41 11.00 14.48
C GLU A 115 4.44 12.08 13.95
N PHE A 116 3.80 11.82 12.81
CA PHE A 116 3.17 12.85 12.00
C PHE A 116 1.74 13.19 12.45
N VAL A 117 1.02 12.24 13.05
CA VAL A 117 -0.42 12.37 13.35
C VAL A 117 -0.83 11.62 14.61
N HIS A 118 -1.92 12.06 15.24
CA HIS A 118 -2.49 11.38 16.41
C HIS A 118 -3.12 10.04 16.01
N ARG A 119 -2.99 9.03 16.87
CA ARG A 119 -3.50 7.66 16.64
C ARG A 119 -4.99 7.61 16.31
N ASP A 120 -5.79 8.46 16.94
CA ASP A 120 -7.25 8.54 16.72
C ASP A 120 -7.61 8.93 15.27
N TRP A 121 -6.68 9.48 14.50
CA TRP A 121 -6.91 9.88 13.11
C TRP A 121 -6.57 8.77 12.12
N TYR A 122 -5.90 7.70 12.55
CA TYR A 122 -5.36 6.67 11.65
C TYR A 122 -6.46 5.97 10.85
N GLU A 123 -7.57 5.61 11.49
CA GLU A 123 -8.67 4.91 10.82
C GLU A 123 -9.28 5.79 9.73
N ALA A 124 -9.61 7.04 10.05
CA ALA A 124 -10.19 8.00 9.11
C ALA A 124 -9.25 8.37 7.94
N LEU A 125 -7.93 8.24 8.14
CA LEU A 125 -6.93 8.39 7.08
C LEU A 125 -6.78 7.12 6.25
N PHE A 126 -6.87 5.94 6.86
CA PHE A 126 -6.81 4.67 6.15
C PHE A 126 -8.02 4.48 5.23
N GLU A 127 -9.20 4.95 5.62
CA GLU A 127 -10.41 4.92 4.77
C GLU A 127 -10.29 5.75 3.48
N LEU A 128 -9.27 6.61 3.35
CA LEU A 128 -8.95 7.30 2.09
C LEU A 128 -8.17 6.45 1.11
N ALA A 129 -7.61 5.32 1.56
CA ALA A 129 -6.84 4.44 0.71
C ALA A 129 -7.74 3.71 -0.29
N GLU A 130 -7.26 3.56 -1.53
CA GLU A 130 -7.96 2.86 -2.59
C GLU A 130 -7.63 1.36 -2.52
N GLU A 131 -8.62 0.50 -2.29
CA GLU A 131 -8.42 -0.95 -2.38
C GLU A 131 -8.23 -1.36 -3.86
N LEU A 132 -7.12 -2.04 -4.13
CA LEU A 132 -6.87 -2.71 -5.40
C LEU A 132 -7.29 -4.18 -5.28
N ALA A 133 -8.43 -4.51 -5.88
CA ALA A 133 -8.96 -5.86 -5.83
C ALA A 133 -8.00 -6.88 -6.48
N PRO A 134 -7.72 -8.02 -5.81
CA PRO A 134 -6.88 -9.05 -6.41
C PRO A 134 -7.61 -9.71 -7.58
N THR A 135 -6.86 -9.97 -8.66
CA THR A 135 -7.35 -10.75 -9.80
C THR A 135 -7.19 -12.24 -9.57
N VAL A 136 -6.10 -12.62 -8.91
CA VAL A 136 -5.84 -13.98 -8.44
C VAL A 136 -5.41 -13.90 -6.99
N GLY A 137 -5.87 -14.85 -6.18
CA GLY A 137 -5.51 -14.95 -4.78
C GLY A 137 -6.39 -14.13 -3.85
N THR A 138 -5.97 -14.01 -2.60
CA THR A 138 -6.75 -13.40 -1.52
C THR A 138 -6.02 -12.23 -0.85
N LYS A 139 -4.78 -11.94 -1.25
CA LYS A 139 -4.02 -10.81 -0.70
C LYS A 139 -4.78 -9.50 -0.89
N LYS A 140 -4.75 -8.68 0.16
CA LYS A 140 -5.29 -7.33 0.18
C LYS A 140 -4.20 -6.34 -0.19
N CYS A 141 -4.56 -5.38 -1.04
CA CYS A 141 -3.67 -4.30 -1.43
C CYS A 141 -4.40 -2.97 -1.36
N TYR A 142 -3.81 -2.01 -0.66
CA TYR A 142 -4.33 -0.66 -0.55
C TYR A 142 -3.32 0.33 -1.11
N ARG A 143 -3.74 1.20 -2.02
CA ARG A 143 -2.95 2.34 -2.45
C ARG A 143 -3.25 3.51 -1.53
N LEU A 144 -2.23 4.02 -0.86
CA LEU A 144 -2.31 5.19 -0.01
C LEU A 144 -2.70 6.42 -0.84
N ALA A 145 -3.52 7.28 -0.23
CA ALA A 145 -3.83 8.58 -0.81
C ALA A 145 -2.56 9.43 -0.85
N GLN A 146 -2.34 10.15 -1.96
CA GLN A 146 -1.26 11.13 -2.01
C GLN A 146 -1.66 12.38 -1.22
N GLY A 147 -0.70 12.98 -0.51
CA GLY A 147 -0.94 14.23 0.22
C GLY A 147 -1.74 14.06 1.50
N ILE A 148 -1.55 12.95 2.24
CA ILE A 148 -2.13 12.73 3.58
C ILE A 148 -1.94 13.96 4.47
N GLU A 149 -0.77 14.61 4.40
CA GLU A 149 -0.47 15.83 5.17
C GLU A 149 -1.43 16.99 4.88
N HIS A 150 -1.78 17.17 3.61
CA HIS A 150 -2.72 18.20 3.19
C HIS A 150 -4.14 17.89 3.65
N GLU A 151 -4.56 16.64 3.54
CA GLU A 151 -5.87 16.19 4.00
C GLU A 151 -6.02 16.28 5.53
N VAL A 152 -4.94 15.96 6.27
CA VAL A 152 -4.86 16.18 7.72
C VAL A 152 -5.02 17.67 8.03
N SER A 153 -4.23 18.53 7.37
CA SER A 153 -4.28 19.99 7.59
C SER A 153 -5.68 20.56 7.34
N LYS A 154 -6.33 20.11 6.26
CA LYS A 154 -7.70 20.51 5.91
C LYS A 154 -8.71 20.04 6.95
N ARG A 155 -8.67 18.76 7.36
CA ARG A 155 -9.62 18.21 8.34
C ARG A 155 -9.47 18.78 9.74
N VAL A 156 -8.26 19.20 10.10
CA VAL A 156 -8.02 19.96 11.33
C VAL A 156 -8.65 21.35 11.23
N ALA A 157 -8.45 22.06 10.11
CA ALA A 157 -9.03 23.39 9.89
C ALA A 157 -10.58 23.36 9.86
N ASP A 158 -11.15 22.31 9.29
CA ASP A 158 -12.61 22.11 9.20
C ASP A 158 -13.22 21.54 10.50
N GLY A 159 -12.41 21.23 11.52
CA GLY A 159 -12.86 20.67 12.81
C GLY A 159 -13.29 19.19 12.77
N ASN A 160 -13.05 18.50 11.66
CA ASN A 160 -13.37 17.08 11.48
C ASN A 160 -12.40 16.15 12.21
N PHE A 161 -11.20 16.62 12.49
CA PHE A 161 -10.26 15.96 13.39
C PHE A 161 -10.21 16.69 14.72
N LYS A 162 -10.72 16.04 15.76
CA LYS A 162 -10.60 16.54 17.13
C LYS A 162 -9.18 16.27 17.61
N PHE A 163 -8.53 17.31 18.12
CA PHE A 163 -7.33 17.11 18.93
C PHE A 163 -7.70 16.27 20.16
N PRO A 164 -6.81 15.36 20.59
CA PRO A 164 -6.99 14.67 21.86
C PRO A 164 -7.17 15.69 22.99
N ALA A 165 -7.89 15.31 24.03
CA ALA A 165 -8.01 16.13 25.23
C ALA A 165 -6.60 16.49 25.72
N SER A 166 -6.38 17.78 26.03
CA SER A 166 -5.08 18.25 26.49
C SER A 166 -4.65 17.43 27.70
N THR A 167 -3.55 16.68 27.57
CA THR A 167 -2.97 15.90 28.68
C THR A 167 -2.17 16.77 29.63
N ALA A 168 -1.99 18.05 29.29
CA ALA A 168 -1.42 19.07 30.16
C ALA A 168 -2.40 20.23 30.30
N ASP A 169 -2.74 20.59 31.55
CA ASP A 169 -3.23 21.92 31.85
C ASP A 169 -2.06 22.88 31.61
N LEU A 170 -1.98 23.43 30.41
CA LEU A 170 -1.03 24.48 30.08
C LEU A 170 -1.52 25.77 30.74
N THR A 171 -1.12 26.01 31.99
CA THR A 171 -1.20 27.32 32.62
C THR A 171 -0.18 28.22 31.92
N ILE A 172 -0.66 29.01 30.97
CA ILE A 172 0.12 30.12 30.41
C ILE A 172 0.20 31.17 31.53
N GLU A 173 1.31 31.20 32.26
CA GLU A 173 1.63 32.36 33.11
C GLU A 173 1.89 33.55 32.17
N VAL A 174 0.86 34.36 31.98
CA VAL A 174 1.01 35.67 31.36
C VAL A 174 1.83 36.51 32.33
N GLN A 175 3.14 36.62 32.09
CA GLN A 175 3.95 37.64 32.73
C GLN A 175 3.44 39.00 32.24
N ASN A 176 2.49 39.57 32.98
CA ASN A 176 2.17 40.98 32.89
C ASN A 176 3.43 41.74 33.31
N ALA A 177 4.19 42.19 32.32
CA ALA A 177 5.17 43.24 32.51
C ALA A 177 4.43 44.54 32.83
N GLN A 178 4.11 44.73 34.12
CA GLN A 178 4.16 45.99 34.86
C GLN A 178 3.32 45.92 36.15
N GLY A 179 4.03 45.96 37.29
CA GLY A 179 3.69 46.77 38.46
C GLY A 179 2.34 46.56 39.16
N ASN A 180 2.41 46.06 40.40
CA ASN A 180 1.44 46.21 41.49
C ASN A 180 0.22 47.11 41.19
N GLN A 181 -0.95 46.48 41.06
CA GLN A 181 -2.21 47.05 41.55
C GLN A 181 -3.18 45.90 41.88
N LEU A 182 -3.38 45.68 43.18
CA LEU A 182 -4.55 44.99 43.73
C LEU A 182 -5.76 45.89 43.51
N LEU A 183 -6.79 45.40 42.81
CA LEU A 183 -8.15 45.96 42.91
C LEU A 183 -9.20 44.82 42.90
N PRO A 184 -10.34 45.03 43.59
CA PRO A 184 -11.06 44.01 44.33
C PRO A 184 -12.24 43.38 43.58
N ASP A 185 -12.77 42.32 44.20
CA ASP A 185 -14.08 41.70 43.91
C ASP A 185 -15.17 42.70 43.54
N VAL A 186 -15.92 42.38 42.47
CA VAL A 186 -17.30 42.84 42.28
C VAL A 186 -18.16 41.70 41.71
N ASN A 187 -18.95 41.13 42.63
CA ASN A 187 -20.18 40.33 42.53
C ASN A 187 -20.94 40.23 41.19
N ALA A 188 -21.43 39.02 40.90
CA ALA A 188 -22.85 38.65 41.07
C ALA A 188 -23.00 37.12 41.23
#